data_AF-A0A073KJE9-F1
#
_entry.id   AF-A0A073KJE9-F1
#
_cell.length_a   1.000
_cell.length_b   1.000
_cell.length_c   1.000
_cell.angle_alpha   90.00
_cell.angle_beta   90.00
_cell.angle_gamma   90.00
#
_symmetry.space_group_name_H-M   'P 1'
#
loop_
_entity.id
_entity.type
_entity.pdbx_description
1 polymer ?
#
loop_
_entity_poly.entity_id
_entity_poly.type
_entity_poly.pdbx_seq_one_letter_code
_entity_poly.pdbx_strand_id
1 'polypeptide(L)'
;MKLLPLLGMSLFLMGCVGDRSDLELFVTTTKAQHVAHIPPLKEPPKFEHFAYQAELMRSPFVPPSRELTEEVVDTSKNCLQPDLKRRKGRLETYALDNLKMRGTLSEANVTWALIETNDGSVYRMGVGEYLGLFNGRIAKVTPQNVEVVELIPDGTGCWSERTNNIELSGK
;
A
#
# COMPACT_ATOMS: atom_id res chain seq x y z
N MET A 1 3.32 49.61 100.89
CA MET A 1 4.65 49.51 100.23
C MET A 1 4.77 48.30 99.29
N LYS A 2 3.72 47.92 98.53
CA LYS A 2 3.75 46.76 97.60
C LYS A 2 3.70 47.14 96.10
N LEU A 3 3.59 48.43 95.77
CA LEU A 3 3.46 48.95 94.39
C LEU A 3 4.80 49.36 93.76
N LEU A 4 5.88 49.48 94.56
CA LEU A 4 7.22 49.82 94.08
C LEU A 4 7.85 48.77 93.13
N PRO A 5 7.73 47.44 93.36
CA PRO A 5 8.35 46.47 92.46
C PRO A 5 7.64 46.37 91.11
N LEU A 6 6.35 46.72 91.04
CA LEU A 6 5.56 46.71 89.80
C LEU A 6 5.97 47.86 88.87
N LEU A 7 6.27 49.04 89.44
CA LEU A 7 6.69 50.21 88.67
C LEU A 7 8.10 50.03 88.08
N GLY A 8 9.01 49.41 88.85
CA GLY A 8 10.37 49.08 88.39
C GLY A 8 10.38 48.07 87.24
N MET A 9 9.50 47.07 87.28
CA MET A 9 9.36 46.10 86.18
C MET A 9 8.87 46.76 84.88
N SER A 10 7.96 47.73 84.96
CA SER A 10 7.46 48.43 83.75
C SER A 10 8.54 49.25 83.02
N LEU A 11 9.55 49.73 83.76
CA LEU A 11 10.64 50.51 83.19
C LEU A 11 11.60 49.65 82.35
N PHE A 12 11.68 48.35 82.63
CA PHE A 12 12.46 47.38 81.84
C PHE A 12 11.75 46.91 80.56
N LEU A 13 10.48 47.28 80.34
CA LEU A 13 9.75 47.03 79.08
C LEU A 13 9.91 48.16 78.04
N MET A 14 10.69 49.20 78.34
CA MET A 14 11.05 50.24 77.36
C MET A 14 12.10 49.65 76.40
N GLY A 15 11.65 49.06 75.30
CA GLY A 15 12.51 48.62 74.19
C GLY A 15 13.09 49.82 73.45
N CYS A 16 14.34 49.72 73.00
CA CYS A 16 14.99 50.77 72.21
C CYS A 16 14.45 50.74 70.78
N VAL A 17 13.73 51.80 70.37
CA VAL A 17 13.32 52.00 68.98
C VAL A 17 14.49 52.64 68.25
N GLY A 18 15.24 51.83 67.49
CA GLY A 18 16.26 52.29 66.56
C GLY A 18 15.65 52.82 65.26
N ASP A 19 16.43 53.62 64.53
CA ASP A 19 16.04 54.13 63.22
C ASP A 19 15.80 52.98 62.22
N ARG A 20 14.64 52.99 61.57
CA ARG A 20 14.19 51.97 60.59
C ARG A 20 14.16 52.51 59.16
N SER A 21 14.62 53.75 58.97
CA SER A 21 14.61 54.46 57.69
C SER A 21 15.31 53.68 56.57
N ASP A 22 16.42 53.01 56.86
CA ASP A 22 17.17 52.17 55.91
C ASP A 22 16.36 50.97 55.42
N LEU A 23 15.66 50.29 56.34
CA LEU A 23 14.83 49.13 55.99
C LEU A 23 13.64 49.55 55.11
N GLU A 24 13.04 50.70 55.43
CA GLU A 24 11.94 51.27 54.64
C GLU A 24 12.41 51.73 53.26
N LEU A 25 13.59 52.35 53.17
CA LEU A 25 14.22 52.71 51.90
C LEU A 25 14.55 51.48 51.07
N PHE A 26 15.11 50.42 51.67
CA PHE A 26 15.39 49.18 50.96
C PHE A 26 14.11 48.51 50.43
N VAL A 27 13.05 48.45 51.24
CA VAL A 27 11.77 47.84 50.82
C VAL A 27 11.13 48.66 49.71
N THR A 28 11.12 49.98 49.80
CA THR A 28 10.52 50.85 48.78
C THR A 28 11.31 50.82 47.48
N THR A 29 12.65 50.86 47.54
CA THR A 29 13.52 50.75 46.35
C THR A 29 13.39 49.38 45.69
N THR A 30 13.42 48.29 46.46
CA THR A 30 13.30 46.93 45.92
C THR A 30 11.93 46.70 45.27
N LYS A 31 10.85 47.19 45.88
CA LYS A 31 9.50 47.10 45.30
C LYS A 31 9.38 47.92 44.01
N ALA A 32 10.01 49.10 43.96
CA ALA A 32 9.99 49.95 42.76
C ALA A 32 10.83 49.37 41.61
N GLN A 33 11.91 48.66 41.91
CA GLN A 33 12.80 48.06 40.91
C GLN A 33 12.31 46.71 40.38
N HIS A 34 11.41 46.03 41.09
CA HIS A 34 10.92 44.72 40.66
C HIS A 34 9.83 44.85 39.58
N VAL A 35 10.25 44.86 38.32
CA VAL A 35 9.36 44.69 37.17
C VAL A 35 9.30 43.20 36.83
N ALA A 36 8.15 42.57 37.09
CA ALA A 36 7.92 41.19 36.67
C ALA A 36 7.91 41.11 35.14
N HIS A 37 8.97 40.59 34.54
CA HIS A 37 9.01 40.36 33.10
C HIS A 37 8.24 39.07 32.78
N ILE A 38 7.00 39.22 32.33
CA ILE A 38 6.18 38.12 31.85
C ILE A 38 6.39 38.05 30.33
N PRO A 39 6.93 36.96 29.78
CA PRO A 39 7.03 36.83 28.33
C PRO A 39 5.63 36.87 27.72
N PRO A 40 5.44 37.57 26.58
CA PRO A 40 4.14 37.62 25.93
C PRO A 40 3.69 36.21 25.55
N LEU A 41 2.37 36.01 25.60
CA LEU A 41 1.78 34.75 25.15
C LEU A 41 2.15 34.52 23.68
N LYS A 42 2.60 33.29 23.39
CA LYS A 42 2.90 32.89 22.01
C LYS A 42 1.62 32.96 21.18
N GLU A 43 1.72 33.55 20.00
CA GLU A 43 0.61 33.56 19.05
C GLU A 43 0.24 32.13 18.63
N PRO A 44 -1.06 31.82 18.49
CA PRO A 44 -1.48 30.54 17.95
C PRO A 44 -1.01 30.41 16.49
N PRO A 45 -0.64 29.20 16.04
CA PRO A 45 -0.29 28.98 14.64
C PRO A 45 -1.48 29.34 13.75
N LYS A 46 -1.20 29.95 12.60
CA LYS A 46 -2.22 30.22 11.59
C LYS A 46 -2.66 28.88 10.99
N PHE A 47 -3.97 28.69 10.90
CA PHE A 47 -4.53 27.55 10.18
C PHE A 47 -4.39 27.79 8.67
N GLU A 48 -3.63 26.93 8.00
CA GLU A 48 -3.53 26.94 6.54
C GLU A 48 -4.54 25.93 5.98
N HIS A 49 -5.48 26.43 5.18
CA HIS A 49 -6.43 25.57 4.48
C HIS A 49 -5.70 24.80 3.38
N PHE A 50 -5.60 23.48 3.53
CA PHE A 50 -5.16 22.62 2.45
C PHE A 50 -6.32 22.39 1.47
N ALA A 51 -6.20 22.88 0.25
CA ALA A 51 -7.20 22.63 -0.78
C ALA A 51 -7.17 21.14 -1.19
N TYR A 52 -8.34 20.50 -1.19
CA TYR A 52 -8.47 19.10 -1.63
C TYR A 52 -8.30 19.02 -3.16
N GLN A 53 -7.13 18.58 -3.62
CA GLN A 53 -6.80 18.47 -5.06
C GLN A 53 -7.16 17.10 -5.67
N ALA A 54 -7.79 16.20 -4.92
CA ALA A 54 -8.05 14.85 -5.41
C ALA A 54 -9.22 14.76 -6.40
N GLU A 55 -9.96 15.85 -6.61
CA GLU A 55 -11.00 15.92 -7.66
C GLU A 55 -10.42 15.77 -9.07
N LEU A 56 -9.16 16.16 -9.27
CA LEU A 56 -8.41 15.97 -10.52
C LEU A 56 -7.74 14.60 -10.61
N MET A 57 -7.72 13.83 -9.52
CA MET A 57 -7.10 12.51 -9.48
C MET A 57 -8.13 11.43 -9.77
N ARG A 58 -7.65 10.31 -10.31
CA ARG A 58 -8.49 9.13 -10.50
C ARG A 58 -9.04 8.65 -9.16
N SER A 59 -10.33 8.32 -9.14
CA SER A 59 -10.99 7.75 -7.95
C SER A 59 -10.30 6.45 -7.50
N PRO A 60 -9.93 6.33 -6.21
CA PRO A 60 -9.32 5.12 -5.66
C PRO A 60 -10.31 3.94 -5.58
N PHE A 61 -11.61 4.19 -5.76
CA PHE A 61 -12.65 3.16 -5.74
C PHE A 61 -13.00 2.63 -7.14
N VAL A 62 -12.41 3.20 -8.18
CA VAL A 62 -12.52 2.65 -9.54
C VAL A 62 -11.37 1.65 -9.70
N PRO A 63 -11.63 0.40 -10.09
CA PRO A 63 -10.56 -0.57 -10.34
C PRO A 63 -9.59 -0.04 -11.40
N PRO A 64 -8.28 -0.34 -11.30
CA PRO A 64 -7.32 0.02 -12.34
C PRO A 64 -7.82 -0.43 -13.70
N SER A 65 -7.78 0.51 -14.67
CA SER A 65 -7.80 0.13 -16.07
C SER A 65 -6.72 -0.94 -16.23
N ARG A 66 -7.06 -2.06 -16.89
CA ARG A 66 -6.09 -3.11 -17.22
C ARG A 66 -4.85 -2.40 -17.75
N GLU A 67 -3.76 -2.46 -17.01
CA GLU A 67 -2.46 -2.21 -17.60
C GLU A 67 -2.36 -3.26 -18.69
N LEU A 68 -2.54 -2.82 -19.94
CA LEU A 68 -1.89 -3.49 -21.04
C LEU A 68 -0.41 -3.29 -20.72
N THR A 69 0.14 -4.13 -19.85
CA THR A 69 1.58 -4.35 -19.80
C THR A 69 1.86 -4.81 -21.21
N GLU A 70 2.22 -3.86 -22.08
CA GLU A 70 2.79 -4.18 -23.36
C GLU A 70 3.93 -5.12 -22.99
N GLU A 71 3.82 -6.38 -23.40
CA GLU A 71 4.80 -7.40 -23.09
C GLU A 71 6.11 -6.93 -23.77
N VAL A 72 6.89 -6.07 -23.11
CA VAL A 72 8.09 -5.50 -23.71
C VAL A 72 9.14 -6.59 -23.68
N VAL A 73 9.29 -7.22 -24.84
CA VAL A 73 10.32 -8.22 -25.07
C VAL A 73 11.66 -7.51 -25.16
N ASP A 74 12.48 -7.65 -24.13
CA ASP A 74 13.86 -7.19 -24.12
C ASP A 74 14.73 -8.13 -24.97
N THR A 75 14.80 -7.86 -26.27
CA THR A 75 15.58 -8.68 -27.23
C THR A 75 17.09 -8.64 -26.98
N SER A 76 17.58 -7.86 -26.00
CA SER A 76 19.01 -7.82 -25.65
C SER A 76 19.45 -9.03 -24.81
N LYS A 77 18.50 -9.74 -24.20
CA LYS A 77 18.79 -10.92 -23.36
C LYS A 77 18.68 -12.21 -24.18
N ASN A 78 19.73 -13.04 -24.13
CA ASN A 78 19.70 -14.42 -24.65
C ASN A 78 18.93 -15.34 -23.69
N CYS A 79 17.61 -15.20 -23.63
CA CYS A 79 16.76 -16.08 -22.85
C CYS A 79 15.43 -16.37 -23.56
N LEU A 80 14.68 -17.34 -23.05
CA LEU A 80 13.39 -17.75 -23.61
C LEU A 80 12.40 -16.58 -23.57
N GLN A 81 11.71 -16.34 -24.69
CA GLN A 81 10.76 -15.25 -24.87
C GLN A 81 9.55 -15.72 -25.69
N PRO A 82 8.34 -15.23 -25.39
CA PRO A 82 7.15 -15.54 -26.17
C PRO A 82 7.18 -14.84 -27.53
N ASP A 83 6.57 -15.47 -28.54
CA ASP A 83 6.42 -14.86 -29.85
C ASP A 83 5.23 -13.90 -29.87
N LEU A 84 5.54 -12.61 -29.72
CA LEU A 84 4.55 -11.52 -29.76
C LEU A 84 4.14 -11.09 -31.17
N LYS A 85 4.86 -11.53 -32.21
CA LYS A 85 4.54 -11.16 -33.59
C LYS A 85 3.38 -11.98 -34.14
N ARG A 86 3.12 -13.15 -33.55
CA ARG A 86 2.01 -14.01 -33.93
C ARG A 86 0.67 -13.38 -33.55
N ARG A 87 -0.32 -13.52 -34.44
CA ARG A 87 -1.71 -13.19 -34.12
C ARG A 87 -2.23 -14.13 -33.02
N LYS A 88 -2.61 -13.57 -31.87
CA LYS A 88 -3.25 -14.30 -30.78
C LYS A 88 -4.63 -14.85 -31.21
N GLY A 89 -4.91 -16.08 -30.82
CA GLY A 89 -6.19 -16.77 -30.98
C GLY A 89 -7.18 -16.39 -29.89
N ARG A 90 -8.44 -16.80 -30.05
CA ARG A 90 -9.52 -16.41 -29.13
C ARG A 90 -9.35 -16.96 -27.72
N LEU A 91 -8.84 -18.19 -27.58
CA LEU A 91 -8.66 -18.82 -26.27
C LEU A 91 -7.49 -18.24 -25.46
N GLU A 92 -6.68 -17.37 -26.05
CA GLU A 92 -5.57 -16.69 -25.38
C GLU A 92 -6.03 -15.47 -24.58
N THR A 93 -7.33 -15.13 -24.63
CA THR A 93 -7.93 -14.08 -23.79
C THR A 93 -8.49 -14.63 -22.47
N TYR A 94 -8.43 -15.95 -22.26
CA TYR A 94 -8.99 -16.62 -21.10
C TYR A 94 -7.87 -17.16 -20.21
N ALA A 95 -8.05 -17.08 -18.89
CA ALA A 95 -7.18 -17.81 -17.96
C ALA A 95 -7.36 -19.32 -18.13
N LEU A 96 -6.28 -20.09 -17.96
CA LEU A 96 -6.31 -21.55 -18.12
C LEU A 96 -7.37 -22.20 -17.21
N ASP A 97 -7.51 -21.71 -15.98
CA ASP A 97 -8.49 -22.18 -14.99
C ASP A 97 -9.96 -21.97 -15.41
N ASN A 98 -10.20 -21.04 -16.33
CA ASN A 98 -11.54 -20.76 -16.88
C ASN A 98 -11.85 -21.64 -18.12
N LEU A 99 -10.90 -22.46 -18.55
CA LEU A 99 -11.05 -23.37 -19.67
C LEU A 99 -11.29 -24.79 -19.16
N LYS A 100 -12.26 -25.48 -19.76
CA LYS A 100 -12.60 -26.85 -19.37
C LYS A 100 -12.53 -27.77 -20.56
N MET A 101 -11.83 -28.89 -20.43
CA MET A 101 -11.89 -29.94 -21.44
C MET A 101 -13.23 -30.67 -21.34
N ARG A 102 -13.97 -30.73 -22.45
CA ARG A 102 -15.24 -31.46 -22.57
C ARG A 102 -15.12 -32.80 -23.27
N GLY A 103 -14.04 -33.01 -24.00
CA GLY A 103 -13.78 -34.27 -24.69
C GLY A 103 -12.73 -34.12 -25.76
N THR A 104 -12.63 -35.14 -26.59
CA THR A 104 -11.80 -35.15 -27.80
C THR A 104 -12.65 -35.43 -29.03
N LEU A 105 -12.19 -34.93 -30.18
CA LEU A 105 -12.75 -35.21 -31.48
C LEU A 105 -11.63 -35.73 -32.37
N SER A 106 -11.77 -36.95 -32.89
CA SER A 106 -10.81 -37.52 -33.82
C SER A 106 -11.34 -37.41 -35.25
N GLU A 107 -10.61 -36.72 -36.11
CA GLU A 107 -10.93 -36.55 -37.53
C GLU A 107 -9.66 -36.73 -38.37
N ALA A 108 -9.73 -37.55 -39.43
CA ALA A 108 -8.63 -37.76 -40.37
C ALA A 108 -7.26 -38.07 -39.70
N ASN A 109 -7.28 -38.92 -38.67
CA ASN A 109 -6.09 -39.31 -37.89
C ASN A 109 -5.47 -38.19 -37.01
N VAL A 110 -6.19 -37.08 -36.83
CA VAL A 110 -5.81 -35.98 -35.93
C VAL A 110 -6.79 -35.95 -34.75
N THR A 111 -6.25 -35.91 -33.53
CA THR A 111 -7.03 -35.77 -32.30
C THR A 111 -7.07 -34.31 -31.88
N TRP A 112 -8.29 -33.76 -31.82
CA TRP A 112 -8.59 -32.43 -31.34
C TRP A 112 -9.13 -32.49 -29.92
N ALA A 113 -8.81 -31.51 -29.10
CA ALA A 113 -9.44 -31.27 -27.82
C ALA A 113 -10.66 -30.35 -28.00
N LEU A 114 -11.73 -30.63 -27.27
CA LEU A 114 -12.88 -29.74 -27.16
C LEU A 114 -12.76 -28.95 -25.86
N ILE A 115 -12.48 -27.66 -25.98
CA ILE A 115 -12.28 -26.75 -24.85
C ILE A 115 -13.49 -25.81 -24.74
N GLU A 116 -14.16 -25.85 -23.61
CA GLU A 116 -15.24 -24.93 -23.25
C GLU A 116 -14.68 -23.73 -22.48
N THR A 117 -15.10 -22.53 -22.87
CA THR A 117 -14.82 -21.28 -22.16
C THR A 117 -15.89 -20.99 -21.10
N ASN A 118 -15.63 -20.07 -20.17
CA ASN A 118 -16.60 -19.71 -19.14
C ASN A 118 -17.91 -19.09 -19.67
N ASP A 119 -17.94 -18.58 -20.91
CA ASP A 119 -19.15 -18.14 -21.61
C ASP A 119 -19.96 -19.29 -22.24
N GLY A 120 -19.51 -20.55 -22.08
CA GLY A 120 -20.19 -21.75 -22.57
C GLY A 120 -19.91 -22.07 -24.04
N SER A 121 -19.06 -21.30 -24.71
CA SER A 121 -18.63 -21.55 -26.08
C SER A 121 -17.61 -22.69 -26.13
N VAL A 122 -17.74 -23.61 -27.09
CA VAL A 122 -16.81 -24.75 -27.25
C VAL A 122 -15.96 -24.54 -28.51
N TYR A 123 -14.65 -24.72 -28.35
CA TYR A 123 -13.66 -24.59 -29.41
C TYR A 123 -12.92 -25.91 -29.60
N ARG A 124 -12.65 -26.25 -30.87
CA ARG A 124 -11.73 -27.34 -31.21
C ARG A 124 -10.30 -26.81 -31.19
N MET A 125 -9.40 -27.51 -30.52
CA MET A 125 -8.00 -27.12 -30.38
C MET A 125 -7.07 -28.31 -30.65
N GLY A 126 -6.03 -28.10 -31.46
CA GLY A 126 -5.07 -29.11 -31.88
C GLY A 126 -3.70 -28.95 -31.21
N VAL A 127 -2.85 -29.97 -31.36
CA VAL A 127 -1.45 -29.90 -30.91
C VAL A 127 -0.72 -28.76 -31.62
N GLY A 128 -0.01 -27.92 -30.86
CA GLY A 128 0.71 -26.75 -31.35
C GLY A 128 -0.11 -25.45 -31.37
N GLU A 129 -1.43 -25.52 -31.15
CA GLU A 129 -2.23 -24.31 -30.97
C GLU A 129 -2.07 -23.71 -29.57
N TYR A 130 -2.46 -22.44 -29.44
CA TYR A 130 -2.25 -21.63 -28.24
C TYR A 130 -3.56 -21.29 -27.53
N LEU A 131 -3.52 -21.30 -26.20
CA LEU A 131 -4.61 -20.93 -25.31
C LEU A 131 -4.04 -20.45 -23.98
N GLY A 132 -4.87 -19.80 -23.16
CA GLY A 132 -4.40 -19.26 -21.89
C GLY A 132 -3.73 -17.89 -22.04
N LEU A 133 -3.69 -17.14 -20.93
CA LEU A 133 -3.08 -15.79 -20.89
C LEU A 133 -1.55 -15.82 -21.05
N PHE A 134 -0.92 -16.95 -20.74
CA PHE A 134 0.53 -17.09 -20.65
C PHE A 134 1.13 -17.83 -21.85
N ASN A 135 0.65 -17.55 -23.06
CA ASN A 135 1.11 -18.17 -24.32
C ASN A 135 1.16 -19.71 -24.25
N GLY A 136 0.14 -20.32 -23.64
CA GLY A 136 0.08 -21.76 -23.40
C GLY A 136 -0.04 -22.54 -24.70
N ARG A 137 1.01 -23.27 -25.09
CA ARG A 137 1.02 -24.12 -26.28
C ARG A 137 0.58 -25.53 -25.93
N ILE A 138 -0.37 -26.09 -26.68
CA ILE A 138 -0.77 -27.50 -26.52
C ILE A 138 0.39 -28.41 -26.96
N ALA A 139 0.96 -29.14 -26.01
CA ALA A 139 1.99 -30.14 -26.26
C ALA A 139 1.39 -31.49 -26.68
N LYS A 140 0.29 -31.89 -26.04
CA LYS A 140 -0.34 -33.18 -26.28
C LYS A 140 -1.83 -33.15 -25.97
N VAL A 141 -2.62 -33.87 -26.78
CA VAL A 141 -4.04 -34.11 -26.54
C VAL A 141 -4.22 -35.61 -26.26
N THR A 142 -4.82 -35.94 -25.12
CA THR A 142 -5.22 -37.31 -24.77
C THR A 142 -6.73 -37.37 -24.54
N PRO A 143 -7.35 -38.57 -24.47
CA PRO A 143 -8.77 -38.69 -24.15
C PRO A 143 -9.15 -38.17 -22.76
N GLN A 144 -8.20 -38.09 -21.83
CA GLN A 144 -8.44 -37.72 -20.43
C GLN A 144 -7.96 -36.31 -20.09
N ASN A 145 -6.97 -35.78 -20.80
CA ASN A 145 -6.44 -34.45 -20.55
C ASN A 145 -5.77 -33.82 -21.77
N VAL A 146 -5.54 -32.52 -21.66
CA VAL A 146 -4.70 -31.74 -22.58
C VAL A 146 -3.50 -31.21 -21.82
N GLU A 147 -2.31 -31.55 -22.29
CA GLU A 147 -1.05 -31.05 -21.76
C GLU A 147 -0.67 -29.74 -22.46
N VAL A 148 -0.44 -28.70 -21.67
CA VAL A 148 -0.19 -27.33 -22.12
C VAL A 148 1.10 -26.84 -21.48
N VAL A 149 1.99 -26.26 -22.30
CA VAL A 149 3.22 -25.62 -21.82
C VAL A 149 3.03 -24.11 -21.86
N GLU A 150 2.95 -23.49 -20.68
CA GLU A 150 2.83 -22.04 -20.50
C GLU A 150 4.21 -21.38 -20.36
N LEU A 151 4.30 -20.14 -20.80
CA LEU A 151 5.46 -19.27 -20.59
C LEU A 151 5.12 -18.27 -19.49
N ILE A 152 5.80 -18.37 -18.35
CA ILE A 152 5.59 -17.50 -17.18
C ILE A 152 6.78 -16.55 -17.04
N PRO A 153 6.55 -15.23 -16.84
CA PRO A 153 7.64 -14.29 -16.61
C PRO A 153 8.32 -14.59 -15.26
N ASP A 154 9.66 -14.63 -15.26
CA ASP A 154 10.46 -14.99 -14.09
C ASP A 154 10.80 -13.79 -13.16
N GLY A 155 10.39 -12.59 -13.54
CA GLY A 155 10.67 -11.34 -12.82
C GLY A 155 12.04 -10.71 -13.10
N THR A 156 12.95 -11.42 -13.80
CA THR A 156 14.25 -10.90 -14.26
C THR A 156 14.21 -10.38 -15.71
N GLY A 157 13.04 -10.45 -16.34
CA GLY A 157 12.81 -10.10 -17.75
C GLY A 157 12.96 -11.29 -18.70
N CYS A 158 13.07 -12.51 -18.17
CA CYS A 158 13.08 -13.74 -18.94
C CYS A 158 11.80 -14.55 -18.65
N TRP A 159 11.61 -15.62 -19.41
CA TRP A 159 10.44 -16.49 -19.28
C TRP A 159 10.87 -17.91 -18.94
N SER A 160 10.04 -18.60 -18.17
CA SER A 160 10.21 -20.01 -17.82
C SER A 160 9.02 -20.82 -18.29
N GLU A 161 9.27 -22.07 -18.69
CA GLU A 161 8.20 -22.99 -19.10
C GLU A 161 7.56 -23.63 -17.87
N ARG A 162 6.23 -23.73 -17.89
CA ARG A 162 5.45 -24.46 -16.90
C ARG A 162 4.45 -25.38 -17.59
N THR A 163 4.58 -26.67 -17.35
CA THR A 163 3.61 -27.67 -17.84
C THR A 163 2.39 -27.71 -16.94
N ASN A 164 1.21 -27.60 -17.54
CA ASN A 164 -0.09 -27.71 -16.91
C ASN A 164 -0.99 -28.67 -17.67
N ASN A 165 -1.88 -29.36 -16.96
CA ASN A 165 -2.87 -30.26 -17.56
C ASN A 165 -4.28 -29.73 -17.36
N ILE A 166 -5.05 -29.68 -18.45
CA ILE A 166 -6.50 -29.49 -18.40
C ILE A 166 -7.14 -30.86 -18.44
N GLU A 167 -7.61 -31.32 -17.29
CA GLU A 167 -8.28 -32.61 -17.15
C GLU A 167 -9.71 -32.58 -17.72
N LEU A 168 -10.19 -33.73 -18.19
CA LEU A 168 -11.54 -33.92 -18.70
C LEU A 168 -12.55 -33.64 -17.59
N SER A 169 -13.38 -32.64 -17.78
CA SER A 169 -14.45 -32.30 -16.85
C SER A 169 -15.71 -33.10 -17.19
N GLY A 170 -15.88 -34.23 -16.50
CA GLY A 170 -17.15 -34.93 -16.39
C GLY A 170 -18.13 -34.12 -15.55
N LYS A 171 -19.39 -34.04 -16.00
CA LYS A 171 -20.46 -33.44 -15.21
C LYS A 171 -20.87 -34.38 -14.08
#